data_AF-A0A4V0HZD4-F1
#
_entry.id   AF-A0A4V0HZD4-F1
#
_cell.length_a   1.000
_cell.length_b   1.000
_cell.length_c   1.000
_cell.angle_alpha   90.00
_cell.angle_beta   90.00
_cell.angle_gamma   90.00
#
_symmetry.space_group_name_H-M   'P 1'
#
loop_
_entity.id
_entity.type
_entity.pdbx_description
1 polymer ?
#
loop_
_entity_poly.entity_id
_entity_poly.type
_entity_poly.pdbx_seq_one_letter_code
_entity_poly.pdbx_strand_id
1 'polypeptide(L)'
;MRFALSTAALAAVLVVGCNKSPEGGTPGTSSSFKISAPTTSTTIKQDNAESVKVSLDRGKDFKQNVKLAVASPSDKVKAELNKADFKPGDPADAVLKVSVAKDAPLGEHVLKVTGTPEGGTATSVDVKIKVEAP
;
A
#
# COMPACT_ATOMS: atom_id res chain seq x y z
N MET A 1 29.74 50.55 -11.30
CA MET A 1 28.29 50.45 -11.53
C MET A 1 27.67 49.89 -10.25
N ARG A 2 26.99 50.76 -9.50
CA ARG A 2 26.24 50.43 -8.29
C ARG A 2 24.94 49.77 -8.73
N PHE A 3 24.61 48.59 -8.23
CA PHE A 3 23.23 48.22 -7.87
C PHE A 3 23.29 47.16 -6.78
N ALA A 4 22.84 47.56 -5.60
CA ALA A 4 22.51 46.69 -4.49
C ALA A 4 21.19 45.97 -4.78
N LEU A 5 21.04 44.74 -4.27
CA LEU A 5 19.78 44.32 -3.64
C LEU A 5 20.08 43.18 -2.65
N SER A 6 19.89 43.49 -1.38
CA SER A 6 19.88 42.57 -0.24
C SER A 6 18.46 42.03 -0.03
N THR A 7 18.32 40.73 0.23
CA THR A 7 17.23 40.09 1.03
C THR A 7 17.65 38.62 1.25
N ALA A 8 18.14 38.19 2.41
CA ALA A 8 17.45 37.95 3.69
C ALA A 8 16.28 36.94 3.59
N ALA A 9 16.50 35.70 4.05
CA ALA A 9 15.69 35.04 5.08
C ALA A 9 16.16 33.58 5.31
N LEU A 10 16.77 33.34 6.47
CA LEU A 10 16.91 32.05 7.13
C LEU A 10 15.60 31.78 7.90
N ALA A 11 14.86 30.70 7.62
CA ALA A 11 13.79 30.25 8.51
C ALA A 11 13.40 28.76 8.35
N ALA A 12 13.61 28.04 9.46
CA ALA A 12 12.81 26.96 10.05
C ALA A 12 12.65 25.62 9.32
N VAL A 13 13.37 24.62 9.86
CA VAL A 13 12.98 23.21 9.87
C VAL A 13 11.66 23.05 10.61
N LEU A 14 10.64 22.48 9.96
CA LEU A 14 9.55 21.77 10.63
C LEU A 14 9.35 20.42 9.94
N VAL A 15 9.76 19.38 10.66
CA VAL A 15 9.42 17.98 10.44
C VAL A 15 7.91 17.84 10.61
N VAL A 16 7.19 17.57 9.53
CA VAL A 16 5.86 16.95 9.61
C VAL A 16 5.90 15.77 8.66
N GLY A 17 5.83 14.58 9.25
CA GLY A 17 6.03 13.30 8.58
C GLY A 17 5.14 13.17 7.35
N CYS A 18 5.77 13.24 6.18
CA CYS A 18 5.21 12.64 4.98
C CYS A 18 5.28 11.12 5.15
N ASN A 19 4.31 10.52 5.86
CA ASN A 19 4.00 9.09 5.75
C ASN A 19 3.29 8.83 4.41
N LYS A 20 3.91 9.29 3.33
CA LYS A 20 3.47 9.08 1.96
C LYS A 20 4.38 7.99 1.43
N SER A 21 3.93 6.74 1.59
CA SER A 21 4.58 5.57 1.01
C SER A 21 4.90 5.90 -0.45
N PRO A 22 6.13 5.61 -0.93
CA PRO A 22 6.58 6.07 -2.24
C PRO A 22 5.57 5.62 -3.29
N GLU A 23 4.90 6.60 -3.88
CA GLU A 23 4.04 6.44 -5.03
C GLU A 23 4.96 6.04 -6.20
N GLY A 24 5.14 4.74 -6.40
CA GLY A 24 5.75 4.22 -7.61
C GLY A 24 4.98 4.72 -8.83
N GLY A 25 5.70 5.26 -9.82
CA GLY A 25 5.23 5.74 -11.13
C GLY A 25 3.90 6.51 -11.13
N THR A 26 3.91 7.83 -11.32
CA THR A 26 2.74 8.74 -11.27
C THR A 26 1.38 8.03 -11.44
N PRO A 27 0.74 7.62 -10.34
CA PRO A 27 -0.54 6.92 -10.39
C PRO A 27 -1.62 7.81 -11.00
N GLY A 28 -2.52 7.23 -11.80
CA GLY A 28 -3.70 7.95 -12.31
C GLY A 28 -3.59 8.47 -13.75
N THR A 29 -2.59 8.04 -14.51
CA THR A 29 -2.59 8.23 -15.97
C THR A 29 -3.41 7.14 -16.68
N SER A 30 -3.90 7.43 -17.88
CA SER A 30 -4.75 6.48 -18.62
C SER A 30 -4.04 5.17 -18.98
N SER A 31 -2.70 5.18 -19.04
CA SER A 31 -1.84 4.02 -19.31
C SER A 31 -1.19 3.43 -18.06
N SER A 32 -1.74 3.69 -16.87
CA SER A 32 -1.24 3.17 -15.59
C SER A 32 -2.33 2.43 -14.80
N PHE A 33 -1.96 1.86 -13.67
CA PHE A 33 -2.91 1.34 -12.68
C PHE A 33 -2.57 1.86 -11.29
N LYS A 34 -3.54 1.80 -10.38
CA LYS A 34 -3.41 2.14 -8.97
C LYS A 34 -3.89 0.97 -8.12
N ILE A 35 -3.28 0.82 -6.95
CA ILE A 35 -3.75 -0.10 -5.91
C ILE A 35 -4.35 0.75 -4.78
N SER A 36 -5.45 0.27 -4.23
CA SER A 36 -6.21 0.92 -3.17
C SER A 36 -6.48 -0.10 -2.07
N ALA A 37 -6.24 0.28 -0.82
CA ALA A 37 -6.55 -0.51 0.37
C ALA A 37 -7.10 0.42 1.46
N PRO A 38 -7.75 -0.11 2.52
CA PRO A 38 -8.26 0.71 3.60
C PRO A 38 -7.16 1.56 4.24
N THR A 39 -7.48 2.82 4.47
CA THR A 39 -6.56 3.78 5.11
C THR A 39 -6.60 3.69 6.63
N THR A 40 -7.66 3.12 7.19
CA THR A 40 -7.84 2.86 8.62
C THR A 40 -7.24 1.50 8.99
N SER A 41 -6.71 1.38 10.21
CA SER A 41 -6.20 0.09 10.70
C SER A 41 -7.35 -0.89 10.93
N THR A 42 -7.21 -2.11 10.42
CA THR A 42 -8.12 -3.21 10.78
C THR A 42 -7.65 -3.83 12.10
N THR A 43 -8.51 -3.82 13.13
CA THR A 43 -8.22 -4.49 14.39
C THR A 43 -8.46 -5.99 14.25
N ILE A 44 -7.46 -6.80 14.61
CA ILE A 44 -7.53 -8.27 14.56
C ILE A 44 -7.01 -8.80 15.89
N LYS A 45 -7.81 -9.64 16.55
CA LYS A 45 -7.38 -10.30 17.78
C LYS A 45 -6.38 -11.41 17.47
N GLN A 46 -5.49 -11.68 18.42
CA GLN A 46 -4.67 -12.88 18.41
C GLN A 46 -5.54 -14.14 18.24
N ASP A 47 -5.01 -15.14 17.52
CA ASP A 47 -5.72 -16.38 17.17
C ASP A 47 -6.97 -16.18 16.31
N ASN A 48 -7.03 -15.05 15.58
CA ASN A 48 -8.13 -14.71 14.71
C ASN A 48 -7.66 -14.34 13.29
N ALA A 49 -8.60 -14.23 12.37
CA ALA A 49 -8.33 -13.84 10.99
C ALA A 49 -9.42 -12.92 10.45
N GLU A 50 -9.00 -11.89 9.72
CA GLU A 50 -9.87 -10.89 9.12
C GLU A 50 -9.58 -10.75 7.63
N SER A 51 -10.57 -10.25 6.88
CA SER A 51 -10.45 -10.06 5.44
C SER A 51 -10.45 -8.59 5.09
N VAL A 52 -9.44 -8.17 4.33
CA VAL A 52 -9.26 -6.80 3.86
C VAL A 52 -9.46 -6.76 2.36
N LYS A 53 -10.34 -5.88 1.88
CA LYS A 53 -10.52 -5.67 0.43
C LYS A 53 -9.38 -4.84 -0.13
N VAL A 54 -8.77 -5.29 -1.22
CA VAL A 54 -7.77 -4.54 -1.99
C VAL A 54 -8.30 -4.36 -3.41
N SER A 55 -8.29 -3.14 -3.92
CA SER A 55 -8.79 -2.81 -5.26
C SER A 55 -7.66 -2.38 -6.19
N LEU A 56 -7.77 -2.75 -7.46
CA LEU A 56 -6.84 -2.51 -8.56
C LEU A 56 -7.51 -1.63 -9.62
N ASP A 57 -7.36 -0.33 -9.49
CA ASP A 57 -7.94 0.63 -10.43
C ASP A 57 -7.07 0.76 -11.68
N ARG A 58 -7.59 0.36 -12.84
CA ARG A 58 -6.86 0.44 -14.11
C ARG A 58 -7.27 1.66 -14.92
N GLY A 59 -6.29 2.34 -15.51
CA GLY A 59 -6.55 3.35 -16.52
C GLY A 59 -7.15 2.74 -17.79
N LYS A 60 -7.94 3.52 -18.53
CA LYS A 60 -8.64 3.10 -19.75
C LYS A 60 -7.76 2.52 -20.86
N ASP A 61 -6.50 2.94 -20.92
CA ASP A 61 -5.52 2.52 -21.93
C ASP A 61 -4.56 1.45 -21.38
N PHE A 62 -4.65 1.12 -20.09
CA PHE A 62 -3.83 0.10 -19.45
C PHE A 62 -4.37 -1.31 -19.70
N LYS A 63 -3.68 -2.07 -20.57
CA LYS A 63 -4.09 -3.41 -21.03
C LYS A 63 -3.10 -4.51 -20.68
N GLN A 64 -2.33 -4.33 -19.61
CA GLN A 64 -1.33 -5.31 -19.19
C GLN A 64 -1.85 -6.20 -18.05
N ASN A 65 -1.24 -7.37 -17.92
CA ASN A 65 -1.40 -8.21 -16.74
C ASN A 65 -0.78 -7.52 -15.53
N VAL A 66 -1.39 -7.71 -14.36
CA VAL A 66 -0.83 -7.25 -13.08
C VAL A 66 -0.79 -8.41 -12.12
N LYS A 67 0.38 -8.63 -11.52
CA LYS A 67 0.57 -9.61 -10.46
C LYS A 67 0.70 -8.90 -9.11
N LEU A 68 -0.20 -9.21 -8.19
CA LEU A 68 -0.16 -8.78 -6.81
C LEU A 68 0.68 -9.74 -5.97
N ALA A 69 1.45 -9.18 -5.07
CA ALA A 69 2.17 -9.88 -4.02
C ALA A 69 1.92 -9.16 -2.70
N VAL A 70 1.95 -9.90 -1.59
CA VAL A 70 1.86 -9.31 -0.25
C VAL A 70 3.07 -9.72 0.57
N ALA A 71 3.71 -8.75 1.22
CA ALA A 71 4.75 -8.97 2.19
C ALA A 71 4.14 -8.92 3.59
N SER A 72 4.25 -10.05 4.31
CA SER A 72 3.86 -10.17 5.70
C SER A 72 4.92 -9.51 6.60
N PRO A 73 4.52 -8.77 7.66
CA PRO A 73 5.47 -8.07 8.53
C PRO A 73 6.23 -9.01 9.48
N SER A 74 5.69 -10.19 9.75
CA SER A 74 6.33 -11.24 10.54
C SER A 74 5.71 -12.60 10.22
N ASP A 75 6.37 -13.70 10.61
CA ASP A 75 5.84 -15.06 10.45
C ASP A 75 4.55 -15.32 11.26
N LYS A 76 4.26 -14.46 12.24
CA LYS A 76 3.09 -14.54 13.14
C LYS A 76 1.89 -13.74 12.64
N VAL A 77 2.08 -12.88 11.65
CA VAL A 77 1.02 -12.12 10.97
C VAL A 77 1.07 -12.49 9.50
N LYS A 78 0.31 -13.52 9.13
CA LYS A 78 0.30 -14.06 7.77
C LYS A 78 -0.74 -13.38 6.92
N ALA A 79 -0.39 -13.07 5.69
CA ALA A 79 -1.27 -12.43 4.73
C ALA A 79 -1.32 -13.23 3.42
N GLU A 80 -2.52 -13.50 2.94
CA GLU A 80 -2.75 -14.30 1.75
C GLU A 80 -3.80 -13.64 0.86
N LEU A 81 -3.49 -13.52 -0.43
CA LEU A 81 -4.43 -13.00 -1.42
C LEU A 81 -5.26 -14.16 -1.98
N ASN A 82 -6.58 -13.98 -2.07
CA ASN A 82 -7.45 -14.94 -2.75
C ASN A 82 -7.19 -15.03 -4.26
N LYS A 83 -6.65 -13.95 -4.84
CA LYS A 83 -6.29 -13.82 -6.25
C LYS A 83 -5.08 -12.90 -6.37
N ALA A 84 -4.02 -13.39 -7.00
CA ALA A 84 -2.77 -12.65 -7.20
C ALA A 84 -2.61 -12.15 -8.64
N ASP A 85 -3.07 -12.90 -9.64
CA ASP A 85 -2.88 -12.56 -11.05
C ASP A 85 -4.15 -11.95 -11.65
N PHE A 86 -4.02 -10.76 -12.24
CA PHE A 86 -5.12 -10.00 -12.85
C PHE A 86 -4.85 -9.78 -14.33
N LYS A 87 -5.67 -10.38 -15.19
CA LYS A 87 -5.65 -10.15 -16.65
C LYS A 87 -6.49 -8.92 -17.02
N PRO A 88 -6.26 -8.26 -18.17
CA PRO A 88 -7.11 -7.20 -18.67
C PRO A 88 -8.59 -7.64 -18.70
N GLY A 89 -9.49 -6.80 -18.19
CA GLY A 89 -10.93 -7.10 -18.09
C GLY A 89 -11.36 -7.93 -16.87
N ASP A 90 -10.44 -8.52 -16.11
CA ASP A 90 -10.79 -9.17 -14.83
C ASP A 90 -11.41 -8.17 -13.83
N PRO A 91 -12.29 -8.64 -12.92
CA PRO A 91 -12.70 -7.83 -11.78
C PRO A 91 -11.48 -7.36 -10.99
N ALA A 92 -11.48 -6.07 -10.67
CA ALA A 92 -10.37 -5.34 -10.08
C ALA A 92 -10.22 -5.55 -8.56
N ASP A 93 -10.96 -6.47 -7.95
CA ASP A 93 -10.98 -6.63 -6.50
C ASP A 93 -10.29 -7.94 -6.08
N ALA A 94 -9.41 -7.83 -5.08
CA ALA A 94 -8.80 -8.92 -4.34
C ALA A 94 -9.23 -8.87 -2.88
N VAL A 95 -9.25 -10.03 -2.23
CA VAL A 95 -9.43 -10.16 -0.79
C VAL A 95 -8.11 -10.62 -0.19
N LEU A 96 -7.55 -9.81 0.69
CA LEU A 96 -6.38 -10.12 1.50
C LEU A 96 -6.87 -10.67 2.83
N LYS A 97 -6.68 -11.97 3.05
CA LYS A 97 -6.93 -12.61 4.35
C LYS A 97 -5.70 -12.42 5.23
N VAL A 98 -5.88 -11.84 6.39
CA VAL A 98 -4.82 -11.63 7.39
C VAL A 98 -5.12 -12.52 8.59
N SER A 99 -4.20 -13.43 8.91
CA SER A 99 -4.31 -14.36 10.03
C SER A 99 -3.24 -14.04 11.08
N VAL A 100 -3.66 -13.90 12.34
CA VAL A 100 -2.81 -13.49 13.45
C VAL A 100 -2.65 -14.65 14.41
N ALA A 101 -1.42 -15.11 14.63
CA ALA A 101 -1.13 -16.18 15.57
C ALA A 101 -1.42 -15.74 17.03
N LYS A 102 -1.71 -16.71 17.90
CA LYS A 102 -1.98 -16.48 19.34
C LYS A 102 -0.88 -15.72 20.09
N ASP A 103 0.35 -15.74 19.60
CA ASP A 103 1.54 -15.13 20.20
C ASP A 103 2.16 -14.06 19.29
N ALA A 104 1.38 -13.53 18.34
CA ALA A 104 1.77 -12.39 17.52
C ALA A 104 2.00 -11.15 18.40
N PRO A 105 2.98 -10.28 18.10
CA PRO A 105 3.19 -9.06 18.88
C PRO A 105 1.94 -8.17 18.85
N LEU A 106 1.54 -7.64 20.00
CA LEU A 106 0.44 -6.67 20.07
C LEU A 106 0.88 -5.32 19.50
N GLY A 107 -0.07 -4.54 18.99
CA GLY A 107 0.17 -3.19 18.44
C GLY A 107 -0.02 -3.10 16.93
N GLU A 108 0.51 -2.05 16.33
CA GLU A 108 0.34 -1.78 14.90
C GLU A 108 1.33 -2.59 14.06
N HIS A 109 0.83 -3.17 12.97
CA HIS A 109 1.63 -3.84 11.95
C HIS A 109 1.25 -3.35 10.58
N VAL A 110 2.24 -3.29 9.69
CA VAL A 110 2.05 -2.82 8.31
C VAL A 110 2.37 -3.95 7.35
N LEU A 111 1.38 -4.38 6.59
CA LEU A 111 1.55 -5.30 5.47
C LEU A 111 1.74 -4.48 4.19
N LYS A 112 2.61 -4.92 3.30
CA LYS A 112 2.85 -4.21 2.03
C LYS A 112 2.31 -5.04 0.88
N VAL A 113 1.36 -4.48 0.13
CA VAL A 113 0.83 -5.10 -1.08
C VAL A 113 1.48 -4.41 -2.28
N THR A 114 2.12 -5.20 -3.15
CA THR A 114 2.82 -4.71 -4.35
C THR A 114 2.19 -5.32 -5.60
N GLY A 115 1.77 -4.47 -6.53
CA GLY A 115 1.34 -4.87 -7.86
C GLY A 115 2.44 -4.62 -8.87
N THR A 116 2.78 -5.64 -9.63
CA THR A 116 3.79 -5.59 -10.69
C THR A 116 3.10 -5.81 -12.04
N PRO A 117 3.12 -4.81 -12.94
CA PRO A 117 2.61 -4.99 -14.29
C PRO A 117 3.57 -5.82 -15.14
N GLU A 118 3.09 -6.38 -16.26
CA GLU A 118 3.93 -7.10 -17.22
C GLU A 118 5.05 -6.23 -17.80
N GLY A 119 4.80 -4.91 -17.98
CA GLY A 119 5.82 -3.96 -18.41
C GLY A 119 5.62 -2.57 -17.80
N GLY A 120 6.61 -2.09 -17.06
CA GLY A 120 6.58 -0.76 -16.43
C GLY A 120 6.95 -0.83 -14.96
N THR A 121 6.50 0.16 -14.19
CA THR A 121 6.85 0.34 -12.78
C THR A 121 5.85 -0.36 -11.87
N ALA A 122 6.35 -1.08 -10.85
CA ALA A 122 5.52 -1.65 -9.80
C ALA A 122 5.00 -0.57 -8.84
N THR A 123 3.80 -0.77 -8.32
CA THR A 123 3.14 0.12 -7.35
C THR A 123 2.87 -0.64 -6.06
N SER A 124 3.00 0.02 -4.90
CA SER A 124 2.72 -0.59 -3.60
C SER A 124 1.76 0.24 -2.77
N VAL A 125 1.00 -0.43 -1.91
CA VAL A 125 0.15 0.19 -0.88
C VAL A 125 0.36 -0.52 0.45
N ASP A 126 0.28 0.25 1.52
CA ASP A 126 0.42 -0.25 2.88
C ASP A 126 -0.98 -0.56 3.45
N VAL A 127 -1.12 -1.74 4.03
CA VAL A 127 -2.30 -2.18 4.78
C VAL A 127 -1.93 -2.18 6.25
N LYS A 128 -2.60 -1.35 7.04
CA LYS A 128 -2.35 -1.27 8.48
C LYS A 128 -3.30 -2.22 9.21
N ILE A 129 -2.77 -3.00 10.12
CA ILE A 129 -3.57 -3.77 11.07
C ILE A 129 -3.14 -3.42 12.50
N LYS A 130 -4.06 -3.60 13.43
CA LYS A 130 -3.78 -3.51 14.86
C LYS A 130 -4.04 -4.87 15.49
N VAL A 131 -3.00 -5.48 16.03
CA VAL A 131 -3.11 -6.74 16.77
C VAL A 131 -3.47 -6.44 18.22
N GLU A 132 -4.56 -7.03 18.70
CA GLU A 132 -5.02 -6.93 20.08
C GLU A 132 -5.06 -8.31 20.74
N ALA A 133 -5.08 -8.31 22.07
CA ALA A 133 -5.25 -9.53 22.84
C ALA A 133 -6.61 -10.18 22.54
N PRO A 134 -6.76 -11.51 22.78
CA PRO A 134 -8.02 -12.24 22.57
C PRO A 134 -9.24 -11.62 23.28
#